data_AF-A0A0C2UNM0-F1
#
_entry.id   AF-A0A0C2UNM0-F1
#
_cell.length_a   1.000
_cell.length_b   1.000
_cell.length_c   1.000
_cell.angle_alpha   90.00
_cell.angle_beta   90.00
_cell.angle_gamma   90.00
#
_symmetry.space_group_name_H-M   'P 1'
#
loop_
_entity.id
_entity.type
_entity.pdbx_description
1 polymer ?
#
loop_
_entity_poly.entity_id
_entity_poly.type
_entity_poly.pdbx_seq_one_letter_code
_entity_poly.pdbx_strand_id
1 'polypeptide(L)' 'ILNKFRQDHGYKDGSYKKIWDEKEDNVIMQEILSNNSNITPECLYDELSKIYATNI' A
#
# COMPACT_ATOMS: atom_id res chain seq x y z
N ILE A 1 -3.00 6.13 -6.35
CA ILE A 1 -3.51 5.34 -5.21
C ILE A 1 -2.54 5.34 -4.05
N LEU A 2 -1.32 4.81 -4.19
CA LEU A 2 -0.34 4.74 -3.10
C LEU A 2 -0.02 6.09 -2.43
N ASN A 3 0.08 7.20 -3.17
CA ASN A 3 0.27 8.51 -2.54
C ASN A 3 -0.91 8.93 -1.66
N LYS A 4 -2.15 8.63 -2.07
CA LYS A 4 -3.33 8.88 -1.23
C LYS A 4 -3.28 8.00 0.02
N PHE A 5 -3.00 6.71 -0.17
CA PHE A 5 -2.82 5.75 0.91
C PHE A 5 -1.81 6.23 1.97
N ARG A 6 -0.62 6.69 1.53
CA ARG A 6 0.40 7.28 2.41
C ARG A 6 -0.17 8.44 3.24
N GLN A 7 -0.87 9.38 2.60
CA GLN A 7 -1.45 10.53 3.30
C GLN A 7 -2.47 10.10 4.36
N ASP A 8 -3.31 9.11 4.04
CA ASP A 8 -4.34 8.59 4.95
C ASP A 8 -3.74 7.84 6.16
N HIS A 9 -2.50 7.35 6.05
CA HIS A 9 -1.79 6.58 7.08
C HIS A 9 -0.65 7.35 7.77
N GLY A 10 -0.73 8.69 7.78
CA GLY A 10 0.18 9.53 8.56
C GLY A 10 1.52 9.84 7.87
N TYR A 11 1.52 9.98 6.55
CA TYR A 11 2.74 10.43 5.85
C TYR A 11 3.13 11.87 6.21
N LYS A 12 2.16 12.73 6.54
CA LYS A 12 2.43 14.13 6.92
C LYS A 12 2.94 14.28 8.35
N ASP A 13 2.49 13.43 9.26
CA ASP A 13 2.93 13.44 10.66
C ASP A 13 4.14 12.51 10.92
N GLY A 14 4.51 11.69 9.93
CA GLY A 14 5.66 10.80 9.98
C GLY A 14 5.38 9.44 10.61
N SER A 15 4.12 9.12 10.96
CA SER A 15 3.76 7.81 11.50
C SER A 15 3.76 6.71 10.43
N TYR A 16 3.63 7.09 9.16
CA TYR A 16 3.60 6.13 8.05
C TYR A 16 4.91 5.33 7.94
N LYS A 17 4.80 4.00 7.86
CA LYS A 17 5.96 3.14 7.56
C LYS A 17 5.96 2.76 6.09
N LYS A 18 7.08 3.04 5.43
CA LYS A 18 7.27 2.78 3.99
C LYS A 18 7.78 1.37 3.69
N ILE A 19 8.30 0.69 4.72
CA ILE A 19 8.76 -0.71 4.68
C ILE A 19 7.72 -1.56 5.39
N TRP A 20 7.15 -2.53 4.68
CA TRP A 20 6.14 -3.47 5.17
C TRP A 20 6.74 -4.87 5.00
N ASP A 21 6.98 -5.58 6.10
CA ASP A 21 7.64 -6.90 6.10
C ASP A 21 8.88 -6.96 5.18
N GLU A 22 9.86 -6.09 5.47
CA GLU A 22 11.14 -5.96 4.74
C GLU A 22 11.04 -5.49 3.27
N LYS A 23 9.83 -5.28 2.73
CA LYS A 23 9.60 -4.77 1.37
C LYS A 23 9.12 -3.33 1.36
N GLU A 24 9.50 -2.56 0.33
CA GLU A 24 8.93 -1.22 0.11
C GLU A 24 7.47 -1.28 -0.35
N ASP A 25 6.66 -0.34 0.14
CA ASP A 25 5.26 -0.13 -0.26
C ASP A 25 5.05 -0.05 -1.79
N ASN A 26 5.99 0.56 -2.52
CA ASN A 26 6.00 0.64 -3.97
C ASN A 26 6.13 -0.76 -4.61
N VAL A 27 6.99 -1.63 -4.06
CA VAL A 27 7.21 -2.99 -4.57
C VAL A 27 5.95 -3.81 -4.39
N ILE A 28 5.35 -3.75 -3.20
CA ILE A 28 4.09 -4.45 -2.89
C ILE A 28 2.97 -3.99 -3.83
N MET A 29 2.83 -2.68 -4.06
CA MET A 29 1.84 -2.16 -5.03
C MET A 29 2.09 -2.72 -6.44
N GLN A 30 3.34 -2.80 -6.89
CA GLN A 30 3.67 -3.36 -8.21
C GLN A 30 3.40 -4.88 -8.27
N GLU A 31 3.64 -5.62 -7.19
CA GLU A 31 3.31 -7.04 -7.09
C GLU A 31 1.79 -7.27 -7.22
N ILE A 32 0.96 -6.46 -6.54
CA ILE A 32 -0.51 -6.53 -6.65
C ILE A 32 -0.97 -6.24 -8.08
N LEU A 33 -0.44 -5.17 -8.69
CA LEU A 33 -0.79 -4.76 -10.06
C LEU A 33 -0.36 -5.81 -11.11
N SER A 34 0.79 -6.45 -10.89
CA SER A 34 1.30 -7.50 -11.78
C SER A 34 0.47 -8.77 -11.68
N ASN A 35 -0.02 -9.10 -10.48
CA ASN A 35 -0.86 -10.28 -10.24
C ASN A 35 -2.33 -10.06 -10.63
N ASN A 36 -2.81 -8.81 -10.71
CA ASN A 36 -4.16 -8.46 -11.13
C ASN A 36 -4.19 -7.24 -12.06
N SER A 37 -4.06 -7.49 -13.37
CA SER A 37 -4.04 -6.45 -14.40
C SER A 37 -5.35 -5.65 -14.54
N ASN A 38 -6.47 -6.18 -14.07
CA ASN A 38 -7.79 -5.53 -14.09
C ASN A 38 -8.26 -5.03 -12.72
N ILE A 39 -7.36 -4.89 -11.75
CA ILE A 39 -7.74 -4.40 -10.42
C ILE A 39 -8.26 -2.95 -10.50
N THR A 40 -9.39 -2.68 -9.86
CA THR A 40 -9.91 -1.33 -9.75
C THR A 40 -9.09 -0.54 -8.73
N PRO A 41 -9.06 0.80 -8.81
CA PRO A 41 -8.36 1.63 -7.83
C PRO A 41 -8.84 1.43 -6.38
N GLU A 42 -10.13 1.12 -6.20
CA GLU A 42 -10.75 0.82 -4.90
C GLU A 42 -10.25 -0.53 -4.36
N CYS A 43 -10.29 -1.59 -5.17
CA CYS A 43 -9.76 -2.89 -4.78
C CYS A 43 -8.26 -2.83 -4.47
N LEU A 44 -7.48 -2.04 -5.23
CA LEU A 44 -6.06 -1.83 -4.94
C LEU A 44 -5.86 -1.15 -3.59
N TYR A 45 -6.70 -0.16 -3.25
CA TYR A 45 -6.62 0.50 -1.95
C TYR A 45 -6.91 -0.48 -0.81
N ASP A 46 -7.97 -1.29 -0.95
CA ASP A 46 -8.34 -2.29 0.06
C ASP A 46 -7.25 -3.34 0.27
N GLU A 47 -6.62 -3.83 -0.80
CA GLU A 47 -5.50 -4.77 -0.68
C GLU A 47 -4.29 -4.13 0.00
N LEU A 48 -3.94 -2.89 -0.33
CA LEU A 48 -2.88 -2.15 0.36
C LEU A 48 -3.20 -1.99 1.86
N SER A 49 -4.45 -1.71 2.22
CA SER A 49 -4.88 -1.60 3.62
C SER A 49 -4.75 -2.92 4.38
N LYS A 50 -5.12 -4.06 3.77
CA LYS A 50 -4.99 -5.38 4.40
C LYS A 50 -3.52 -5.73 4.68
N ILE A 51 -2.65 -5.49 3.70
CA ILE A 51 -1.23 -5.81 3.81
C ILE A 51 -0.59 -4.88 4.86
N TYR A 52 -0.88 -3.57 4.82
CA TYR A 52 -0.37 -2.62 5.80
C TYR A 52 -0.82 -2.98 7.23
N ALA A 53 -2.07 -3.37 7.45
CA ALA A 53 -2.54 -3.76 8.78
C ALA A 53 -1.89 -5.05 9.32
N THR A 54 -1.36 -5.91 8.45
CA THR A 54 -0.77 -7.21 8.84
C THR A 54 0.75 -7.15 8.99
N ASN A 55 1.41 -6.25 8.26
CA ASN A 55 2.86 -6.27 8.02
C ASN A 55 3.62 -5.06 8.61
N ILE A 56 2.98 -4.29 9.50
CA ILE A 56 3.49 -3.04 10.10
C ILE A 56 3.62 -3.16 11.61
#